data_AF-A0A351MQJ8-F1
#
_entry.id   AF-A0A351MQJ8-F1
#
_cell.length_a   1.000
_cell.length_b   1.000
_cell.length_c   1.000
_cell.angle_alpha   90.00
_cell.angle_beta   90.00
_cell.angle_gamma   90.00
#
_symmetry.space_group_name_H-M   'P 1'
#
loop_
_entity.id
_entity.type
_entity.pdbx_description
1 polymer ?
#
loop_
_entity_poly.entity_id
_entity_poly.type
_entity_poly.pdbx_seq_one_letter_code
_entity_poly.pdbx_strand_id
1 'polypeptide(L)'
;MAETPREEIRRLRAAVERHEELYRKKHAPEISDYEFDQLKDRLQELEVAHPELAGPDLGIGDDRSEGFTQREHVEPMLSLDNTYDDSDFSAFIERLEGRLSGQSLQFVVEPKVDGVAISLTYENGTFTRAVTRGNGFKGDDVTANIALIREIPHKLKGAPKLLEIRGEVYMTMAEFSRLNQEREAAGEALYANPRNLAAGTVKLLDKAEAKSRRLSVVCYGLGASEPAAFKSLTDFNAQLKTWGFPTSDLFTAVEGKANAWKAIEKLDTARRELPYPTDGAVVKINRIDLQERAGATSKFPHWAVAFKFPPDQA
;
A
#
# COMPACT_ATOMS: atom_id res chain seq x y z
N MET A 1 7.84 5.09 40.24
CA MET A 1 8.87 5.78 39.43
C MET A 1 8.38 5.78 38.00
N ALA A 2 8.55 6.88 37.26
CA ALA A 2 8.22 6.89 35.83
C ALA A 2 9.14 5.89 35.10
N GLU A 3 8.59 5.18 34.10
CA GLU A 3 9.35 4.28 33.22
C GLU A 3 10.48 5.08 32.57
N THR A 4 11.71 4.55 32.57
CA THR A 4 12.83 5.22 31.88
C THR A 4 12.68 5.08 30.35
N PRO A 5 13.24 5.99 29.53
CA PRO A 5 13.17 5.88 28.06
C PRO A 5 13.68 4.53 27.54
N ARG A 6 14.71 3.96 28.17
CA ARG A 6 15.25 2.63 27.81
C ARG A 6 14.25 1.50 28.09
N GLU A 7 13.54 1.56 29.21
CA GLU A 7 12.52 0.56 29.58
C GLU A 7 11.32 0.67 28.63
N GLU A 8 10.87 1.90 28.36
CA GLU A 8 9.76 2.17 27.44
C GLU A 8 10.07 1.68 26.01
N ILE A 9 11.26 2.01 25.46
CA ILE A 9 11.72 1.52 24.15
C ILE A 9 11.71 -0.01 24.12
N ARG A 10 12.27 -0.69 25.14
CA ARG A 10 12.30 -2.16 25.18
C ARG A 10 10.88 -2.74 25.20
N ARG A 11 9.98 -2.17 26.00
CA ARG A 11 8.58 -2.61 26.10
C ARG A 11 7.85 -2.42 24.77
N LEU A 12 7.99 -1.26 24.14
CA LEU A 12 7.35 -0.94 22.86
C LEU A 12 7.86 -1.85 21.74
N ARG A 13 9.18 -2.08 21.64
CA ARG A 13 9.75 -2.99 20.63
C ARG A 13 9.18 -4.40 20.76
N ALA A 14 9.13 -4.96 21.97
CA ALA A 14 8.56 -6.28 22.22
C ALA A 14 7.06 -6.35 21.89
N ALA A 15 6.30 -5.28 22.18
CA ALA A 15 4.89 -5.20 21.83
C ALA A 15 4.68 -5.14 20.31
N VAL A 16 5.44 -4.30 19.60
CA VAL A 16 5.39 -4.18 18.14
C VAL A 16 5.75 -5.50 17.46
N GLU A 17 6.82 -6.19 17.88
CA GLU A 17 7.19 -7.50 17.34
C GLU A 17 6.08 -8.56 17.54
N ARG A 18 5.52 -8.63 18.76
CA ARG A 18 4.43 -9.56 19.09
C ARG A 18 3.21 -9.32 18.20
N HIS A 19 2.78 -8.06 18.09
CA HIS A 19 1.56 -7.73 17.35
C HIS A 19 1.75 -7.87 15.83
N GLU A 20 2.94 -7.59 15.30
CA GLU A 20 3.27 -7.87 13.90
C GLU A 20 3.22 -9.39 13.61
N GLU A 21 3.76 -10.22 14.51
CA GLU A 21 3.69 -11.68 14.38
C GLU A 21 2.24 -12.20 14.42
N LEU A 22 1.45 -11.69 15.37
CA LEU A 22 0.03 -12.04 15.52
C LEU A 22 -0.78 -11.67 14.27
N TYR A 23 -0.55 -10.47 13.75
CA TYR A 23 -1.23 -9.94 12.58
C TYR A 23 -0.87 -10.73 11.31
N ARG A 24 0.44 -10.90 11.03
CA ARG A 24 0.92 -11.48 9.76
C ARG A 24 0.99 -13.00 9.74
N LYS A 25 1.46 -13.64 10.82
CA LYS A 25 1.73 -15.10 10.83
C LYS A 25 0.60 -15.90 11.46
N LYS A 26 0.02 -15.40 12.55
CA LYS A 26 -1.03 -16.13 13.30
C LYS A 26 -2.44 -15.76 12.88
N HIS A 27 -2.60 -14.68 12.11
CA HIS A 27 -3.89 -14.14 11.67
C HIS A 27 -4.87 -13.92 12.84
N ALA A 28 -4.34 -13.51 14.00
CA ALA A 28 -5.07 -13.34 15.25
C ALA A 28 -4.65 -12.04 15.95
N PRO A 29 -4.95 -10.86 15.35
CA PRO A 29 -4.61 -9.58 15.96
C PRO A 29 -5.35 -9.41 17.30
N GLU A 30 -4.63 -8.92 18.30
CA GLU A 30 -5.16 -8.66 19.65
C GLU A 30 -5.52 -7.18 19.86
N ILE A 31 -4.98 -6.30 19.01
CA ILE A 31 -5.19 -4.85 19.05
C ILE A 31 -5.62 -4.38 17.66
N SER A 32 -6.29 -3.24 17.60
CA SER A 32 -6.64 -2.58 16.35
C SER A 32 -5.41 -2.03 15.61
N ASP A 33 -5.53 -1.82 14.30
CA ASP A 33 -4.47 -1.20 13.49
C ASP A 33 -4.08 0.20 14.01
N TYR A 34 -5.06 0.95 14.54
CA TYR A 34 -4.83 2.26 15.16
C TYR A 34 -3.97 2.15 16.43
N GLU A 35 -4.28 1.20 17.32
CA GLU A 35 -3.46 0.96 18.52
C GLU A 35 -2.05 0.49 18.15
N PHE A 36 -1.91 -0.33 17.11
CA PHE A 36 -0.61 -0.77 16.61
C PHE A 36 0.21 0.40 16.03
N ASP A 37 -0.43 1.27 15.25
CA ASP A 37 0.21 2.47 14.72
C ASP A 37 0.64 3.42 15.85
N GLN A 38 -0.16 3.60 16.91
CA GLN A 38 0.26 4.37 18.09
C GLN A 38 1.49 3.80 18.80
N LEU A 39 1.60 2.47 18.92
CA LEU A 39 2.79 1.81 19.49
C LEU A 39 4.04 2.10 18.66
N LYS A 40 3.90 2.09 17.32
CA LYS A 40 5.00 2.39 16.40
C LYS A 40 5.40 3.86 16.43
N ASP A 41 4.42 4.75 16.40
CA ASP A 41 4.67 6.20 16.39
C ASP A 41 5.39 6.60 17.68
N ARG A 42 4.93 6.10 18.84
CA ARG A 42 5.58 6.34 20.13
C ARG A 42 7.00 5.76 20.18
N LEU A 43 7.22 4.57 19.64
CA LEU A 43 8.56 3.97 19.55
C LEU A 43 9.48 4.84 18.69
N GLN A 44 8.99 5.30 17.54
CA GLN A 44 9.76 6.12 16.61
C GLN A 44 10.10 7.50 17.21
N GLU A 45 9.17 8.15 17.91
CA GLU A 45 9.44 9.38 18.66
C GLU A 45 10.60 9.21 19.64
N LEU A 46 10.58 8.11 20.42
CA LEU A 46 11.61 7.83 21.42
C LEU A 46 12.96 7.50 20.79
N GLU A 47 13.00 6.71 19.71
CA GLU A 47 14.24 6.37 19.01
C GLU A 47 14.86 7.60 18.31
N VAL A 48 14.03 8.55 17.85
CA VAL A 48 14.50 9.84 17.32
C VAL A 48 15.04 10.74 18.44
N ALA A 49 14.37 10.79 19.59
CA ALA A 49 14.79 11.59 20.73
C ALA A 49 16.04 11.02 21.44
N HIS A 50 16.23 9.70 21.38
CA HIS A 50 17.32 8.96 22.01
C HIS A 50 18.03 8.01 21.01
N PRO A 51 18.77 8.54 20.01
CA PRO A 51 19.43 7.72 19.00
C PRO A 51 20.41 6.69 19.58
N GLU A 52 20.99 6.96 20.75
CA GLU A 52 21.88 6.04 21.47
C GLU A 52 21.19 4.81 22.07
N LEU A 53 19.85 4.84 22.15
CA LEU A 53 19.01 3.75 22.64
C LEU A 53 18.27 3.01 21.52
N ALA A 54 18.35 3.50 20.28
CA ALA A 54 17.69 2.90 19.13
C ALA A 54 18.24 1.49 18.84
N GLY A 55 17.34 0.55 18.57
CA GLY A 55 17.69 -0.81 18.18
C GLY A 55 17.80 -0.99 16.66
N PRO A 56 18.14 -2.20 16.16
CA PRO A 56 18.03 -2.50 14.74
C PRO A 56 16.59 -2.32 14.25
N ASP A 57 16.41 -2.11 12.96
CA ASP A 57 15.06 -2.05 12.39
C ASP A 57 14.32 -3.37 12.65
N LEU A 58 13.05 -3.26 13.05
CA LEU A 58 12.20 -4.40 13.39
C LEU A 58 11.70 -5.15 12.15
N GLY A 59 11.95 -4.61 10.95
CA GLY A 59 11.48 -5.21 9.69
C GLY A 59 9.96 -5.16 9.54
N ILE A 60 9.29 -4.24 10.24
CA ILE A 60 7.83 -4.07 10.17
C ILE A 60 7.45 -3.74 8.73
N GLY A 61 6.43 -4.43 8.23
CA GLY A 61 6.05 -4.26 6.83
C GLY A 61 6.70 -5.26 5.87
N ASP A 62 7.78 -5.95 6.25
CA ASP A 62 8.48 -6.91 5.40
C ASP A 62 7.65 -8.19 5.22
N ASP A 63 7.11 -8.38 4.02
CA ASP A 63 6.26 -9.53 3.72
C ASP A 63 7.04 -10.76 3.26
N ARG A 64 8.36 -10.68 3.03
CA ARG A 64 9.14 -11.75 2.40
C ARG A 64 9.06 -13.08 3.15
N SER A 65 9.07 -14.17 2.41
CA SER A 65 8.87 -15.53 2.94
C SER A 65 10.02 -16.46 2.57
N GLU A 66 10.37 -17.36 3.50
CA GLU A 66 11.33 -18.41 3.22
C GLU A 66 10.80 -19.32 2.09
N GLY A 67 11.67 -19.68 1.14
CA GLY A 67 11.31 -20.53 0.00
C GLY A 67 10.85 -19.80 -1.26
N PHE A 68 10.63 -18.47 -1.21
CA PHE A 68 10.39 -17.66 -2.40
C PHE A 68 11.69 -17.05 -2.94
N THR A 69 11.78 -16.92 -4.27
CA THR A 69 12.91 -16.20 -4.89
C THR A 69 12.72 -14.70 -4.63
N GLN A 70 13.68 -14.06 -3.98
CA GLN A 70 13.63 -12.63 -3.74
C GLN A 70 14.18 -11.85 -4.94
N ARG A 71 13.49 -10.75 -5.29
CA ARG A 71 13.88 -9.85 -6.38
C ARG A 71 13.94 -8.43 -5.88
N GLU A 72 14.94 -7.69 -6.36
CA GLU A 72 15.02 -6.25 -6.14
C GLU A 72 13.99 -5.55 -7.02
N HIS A 73 13.36 -4.52 -6.46
CA HIS A 73 12.56 -3.59 -7.24
C HIS A 73 13.48 -2.68 -8.06
N VAL A 74 13.08 -2.32 -9.29
CA VAL A 74 13.90 -1.39 -10.09
C VAL A 74 13.93 -0.03 -9.41
N GLU A 75 12.78 0.42 -8.93
CA GLU A 75 12.66 1.56 -8.04
C GLU A 75 12.13 1.10 -6.66
N PRO A 76 12.66 1.60 -5.53
CA PRO A 76 12.16 1.23 -4.21
C PRO A 76 10.66 1.53 -4.02
N MET A 77 9.94 0.60 -3.40
CA MET A 77 8.55 0.73 -2.95
C MET A 77 8.51 1.27 -1.53
N LEU A 78 8.54 2.60 -1.41
CA LEU A 78 8.48 3.30 -0.12
C LEU A 78 7.11 3.13 0.56
N SER A 79 7.09 3.26 1.88
CA SER A 79 5.85 3.42 2.63
C SER A 79 5.30 4.83 2.47
N LEU A 80 4.07 5.07 2.89
CA LEU A 80 3.52 6.40 3.07
C LEU A 80 3.55 6.79 4.54
N ASP A 81 3.81 8.06 4.79
CA ASP A 81 3.61 8.65 6.12
C ASP A 81 2.10 8.78 6.39
N ASN A 82 1.70 8.72 7.65
CA ASN A 82 0.29 8.76 8.04
C ASN A 82 -0.10 10.15 8.55
N THR A 83 -1.34 10.55 8.28
CA THR A 83 -2.01 11.69 8.93
C THR A 83 -3.40 11.25 9.37
N TYR A 84 -3.88 11.77 10.50
CA TYR A 84 -5.13 11.30 11.09
C TYR A 84 -6.21 12.38 11.16
N ASP A 85 -5.83 13.65 11.09
CA ASP A 85 -6.75 14.78 11.15
C ASP A 85 -6.35 15.93 10.19
N ASP A 86 -7.19 16.96 10.13
CA ASP A 86 -6.95 18.13 9.29
C ASP A 86 -5.68 18.89 9.67
N SER A 87 -5.30 18.91 10.95
CA SER A 87 -4.09 19.59 11.41
C SER A 87 -2.84 18.88 10.90
N ASP A 88 -2.78 17.55 11.02
CA ASP A 88 -1.70 16.73 10.49
C ASP A 88 -1.58 16.86 8.96
N PHE A 89 -2.72 16.77 8.27
CA PHE A 89 -2.77 16.93 6.82
C PHE A 89 -2.34 18.34 6.39
N SER A 90 -2.79 19.37 7.11
CA SER A 90 -2.39 20.76 6.91
C SER A 90 -0.87 20.93 7.03
N ALA A 91 -0.28 20.37 8.08
CA ALA A 91 1.15 20.44 8.30
C ALA A 91 1.95 19.71 7.21
N PHE A 92 1.45 18.59 6.68
CA PHE A 92 2.04 17.91 5.52
C PHE A 92 2.06 18.84 4.29
N ILE A 93 0.92 19.46 3.97
CA ILE A 93 0.80 20.35 2.81
C ILE A 93 1.73 21.56 2.94
N GLU A 94 1.81 22.20 4.10
CA GLU A 94 2.70 23.34 4.33
C GLU A 94 4.18 22.98 4.12
N ARG A 95 4.62 21.82 4.62
CA ARG A 95 5.98 21.31 4.38
C ARG A 95 6.24 21.09 2.89
N LEU A 96 5.24 20.58 2.17
CA LEU A 96 5.34 20.29 0.75
C LEU A 96 5.35 21.57 -0.11
N GLU A 97 4.49 22.54 0.20
CA GLU A 97 4.47 23.86 -0.42
C GLU A 97 5.80 24.60 -0.21
N GLY A 98 6.38 24.53 1.00
CA GLY A 98 7.71 25.06 1.27
C GLY A 98 8.78 24.46 0.35
N ARG A 99 8.77 23.13 0.15
CA ARG A 99 9.70 22.42 -0.75
C ARG A 99 9.50 22.77 -2.23
N LEU A 100 8.26 23.02 -2.63
CA LEU A 100 7.87 23.28 -4.02
C LEU A 100 7.48 24.74 -4.26
N SER A 101 8.07 25.66 -3.50
CA SER A 101 7.76 27.09 -3.49
C SER A 101 7.56 27.67 -4.91
N GLY A 102 6.47 28.43 -5.09
CA GLY A 102 6.14 29.09 -6.36
C GLY A 102 5.48 28.19 -7.41
N GLN A 103 5.00 27.00 -7.03
CA GLN A 103 4.23 26.12 -7.91
C GLN A 103 2.76 26.06 -7.46
N SER A 104 1.84 26.00 -8.42
CA SER A 104 0.47 25.57 -8.14
C SER A 104 0.46 24.05 -8.00
N LEU A 105 -0.03 23.55 -6.87
CA LEU A 105 -0.03 22.13 -6.57
C LEU A 105 -1.39 21.51 -6.91
N GLN A 106 -1.35 20.53 -7.81
CA GLN A 106 -2.48 19.64 -8.07
C GLN A 106 -2.21 18.30 -7.39
N PHE A 107 -3.22 17.78 -6.72
CA PHE A 107 -3.19 16.52 -5.99
C PHE A 107 -4.09 15.49 -6.66
N VAL A 108 -3.70 14.23 -6.56
CA VAL A 108 -4.55 13.05 -6.76
C VAL A 108 -4.95 12.55 -5.40
N VAL A 109 -6.25 12.30 -5.23
CA VAL A 109 -6.85 11.63 -4.07
C VAL A 109 -7.49 10.34 -4.53
N GLU A 110 -7.17 9.24 -3.87
CA GLU A 110 -7.66 7.90 -4.21
C GLU A 110 -7.84 7.05 -2.94
N PRO A 111 -8.64 5.96 -2.98
CA PRO A 111 -8.78 5.07 -1.84
C PRO A 111 -7.46 4.41 -1.46
N LYS A 112 -7.17 4.35 -0.16
CA LYS A 112 -6.10 3.51 0.38
C LYS A 112 -6.63 2.09 0.51
N VAL A 113 -6.25 1.24 -0.45
CA VAL A 113 -6.74 -0.14 -0.56
C VAL A 113 -6.05 -1.00 0.48
N ASP A 114 -6.83 -1.84 1.16
CA ASP A 114 -6.31 -2.75 2.17
C ASP A 114 -6.05 -4.14 1.56
N GLY A 115 -4.83 -4.34 1.03
CA GLY A 115 -4.43 -5.60 0.40
C GLY A 115 -2.93 -5.88 0.46
N VAL A 116 -2.39 -6.45 -0.62
CA VAL A 116 -0.97 -6.78 -0.77
C VAL A 116 -0.37 -5.94 -1.89
N ALA A 117 0.49 -4.98 -1.52
CA ALA A 117 1.21 -4.17 -2.47
C ALA A 117 2.07 -5.03 -3.42
N ILE A 118 1.93 -4.78 -4.73
CA ILE A 118 2.61 -5.49 -5.80
C ILE A 118 3.25 -4.51 -6.79
N SER A 119 4.43 -4.87 -7.32
CA SER A 119 5.05 -4.25 -8.49
C SER A 119 4.96 -5.21 -9.68
N LEU A 120 4.39 -4.74 -10.79
CA LEU A 120 4.24 -5.49 -12.04
C LEU A 120 5.22 -4.94 -13.08
N THR A 121 6.23 -5.72 -13.45
CA THR A 121 7.20 -5.35 -14.48
C THR A 121 6.73 -5.78 -15.86
N TYR A 122 6.82 -4.84 -16.80
CA TYR A 122 6.62 -5.05 -18.23
C TYR A 122 7.90 -4.68 -18.98
N GLU A 123 8.37 -5.59 -19.82
CA GLU A 123 9.52 -5.35 -20.71
C GLU A 123 9.05 -5.41 -22.17
N ASN A 124 9.30 -4.35 -22.93
CA ASN A 124 8.82 -4.16 -24.29
C ASN A 124 7.31 -4.44 -24.41
N GLY A 125 6.56 -3.98 -23.40
CA GLY A 125 5.12 -4.19 -23.29
C GLY A 125 4.68 -5.63 -22.98
N THR A 126 5.55 -6.55 -22.59
CA THR A 126 5.15 -7.91 -22.16
C THR A 126 5.28 -8.05 -20.65
N PHE A 127 4.27 -8.61 -19.98
CA PHE A 127 4.33 -8.90 -18.55
C PHE A 127 5.42 -9.94 -18.28
N THR A 128 6.45 -9.55 -17.52
CA THR A 128 7.60 -10.43 -17.25
C THR A 128 7.70 -10.86 -15.80
N ARG A 129 7.24 -10.03 -14.86
CA ARG A 129 7.47 -10.28 -13.44
C ARG A 129 6.46 -9.56 -12.55
N ALA A 130 6.10 -10.18 -11.43
CA ALA A 130 5.44 -9.53 -10.31
C ALA A 130 6.18 -9.81 -9.00
N VAL A 131 6.44 -8.75 -8.23
CA VAL A 131 7.17 -8.80 -6.96
C VAL A 131 6.32 -8.17 -5.86
N THR A 132 6.18 -8.85 -4.71
CA THR A 132 5.55 -8.24 -3.53
C THR A 132 6.37 -7.05 -3.04
N ARG A 133 5.78 -6.16 -2.21
CA ARG A 133 6.55 -5.06 -1.64
C ARG A 133 7.76 -5.55 -0.84
N GLY A 134 7.58 -6.58 -0.01
CA GLY A 134 8.62 -7.04 0.91
C GLY A 134 9.08 -5.92 1.83
N ASN A 135 10.39 -5.69 1.92
CA ASN A 135 10.96 -4.60 2.72
C ASN A 135 11.00 -3.25 1.97
N GLY A 136 10.38 -3.16 0.80
CA GLY A 136 10.40 -1.96 -0.05
C GLY A 136 11.58 -1.90 -1.03
N PHE A 137 12.68 -2.62 -0.78
CA PHE A 137 13.81 -2.74 -1.71
C PHE A 137 13.82 -4.07 -2.45
N LYS A 138 13.44 -5.13 -1.74
CA LYS A 138 13.28 -6.48 -2.27
C LYS A 138 11.95 -7.04 -1.81
N GLY A 139 11.33 -7.85 -2.66
CA GLY A 139 10.19 -8.66 -2.30
C GLY A 139 10.26 -10.05 -2.93
N ASP A 140 9.19 -10.81 -2.77
CA ASP A 140 9.10 -12.17 -3.29
C ASP A 140 8.58 -12.17 -4.72
N ASP A 141 9.21 -12.95 -5.59
CA ASP A 141 8.75 -13.21 -6.95
C ASP A 141 7.50 -14.10 -6.91
N VAL A 142 6.37 -13.48 -7.18
CA VAL A 142 5.03 -14.10 -7.15
C VAL A 142 4.39 -14.12 -8.53
N THR A 143 5.21 -13.99 -9.59
CA THR A 143 4.79 -13.89 -10.99
C THR A 143 3.80 -14.99 -11.39
N ALA A 144 4.06 -16.23 -10.96
CA ALA A 144 3.21 -17.37 -11.30
C ALA A 144 1.77 -17.25 -10.78
N ASN A 145 1.57 -16.68 -9.58
CA ASN A 145 0.26 -16.53 -8.97
C ASN A 145 -0.42 -15.26 -9.46
N ILE A 146 0.33 -14.17 -9.60
CA ILE A 146 -0.20 -12.90 -10.11
C ILE A 146 -0.65 -13.04 -11.58
N ALA A 147 0.03 -13.85 -12.39
CA ALA A 147 -0.39 -14.18 -13.75
C ALA A 147 -1.77 -14.88 -13.84
N LEU A 148 -2.32 -15.38 -12.73
CA LEU A 148 -3.66 -15.99 -12.70
C LEU A 148 -4.79 -14.96 -12.56
N ILE A 149 -4.46 -13.72 -12.18
CA ILE A 149 -5.42 -12.63 -12.02
C ILE A 149 -5.86 -12.17 -13.42
N ARG A 150 -7.16 -12.33 -13.71
CA ARG A 150 -7.74 -12.10 -15.05
C ARG A 150 -7.60 -10.67 -15.53
N GLU A 151 -7.55 -9.73 -14.60
CA GLU A 151 -7.52 -8.29 -14.83
C GLU A 151 -6.12 -7.78 -15.25
N ILE A 152 -5.09 -8.62 -15.17
CA ILE A 152 -3.71 -8.24 -15.52
C ILE A 152 -3.47 -8.51 -17.02
N PRO A 153 -3.30 -7.48 -17.86
CA PRO A 153 -3.02 -7.67 -19.27
C PRO A 153 -1.61 -8.23 -19.47
N HIS A 154 -1.45 -9.34 -20.18
CA HIS A 154 -0.11 -9.88 -20.47
C HIS A 154 0.68 -9.06 -21.51
N LYS A 155 0.01 -8.20 -22.27
CA LYS A 155 0.62 -7.36 -23.31
C LYS A 155 0.05 -5.94 -23.27
N LEU A 156 0.94 -4.95 -23.32
CA LEU A 156 0.63 -3.52 -23.32
C LEU A 156 1.11 -2.92 -24.65
N LYS A 157 0.17 -2.40 -25.44
CA LYS A 157 0.49 -1.75 -26.71
C LYS A 157 1.06 -0.35 -26.44
N GLY A 158 2.20 -0.04 -27.07
CA GLY A 158 2.84 1.28 -26.97
C GLY A 158 3.43 1.59 -25.59
N ALA A 159 3.67 0.57 -24.76
CA ALA A 159 4.33 0.75 -23.48
C ALA A 159 5.83 1.09 -23.65
N PRO A 160 6.44 1.73 -22.65
CA PRO A 160 7.89 1.92 -22.57
C PRO A 160 8.65 0.59 -22.66
N LYS A 161 9.97 0.67 -22.88
CA LYS A 161 10.83 -0.52 -22.94
C LYS A 161 10.87 -1.24 -21.59
N LEU A 162 10.88 -0.48 -20.50
CA LEU A 162 10.70 -0.98 -19.15
C LEU A 162 9.61 -0.16 -18.48
N LEU A 163 8.64 -0.83 -17.85
CA LEU A 163 7.59 -0.18 -17.09
C LEU A 163 7.27 -1.01 -15.84
N GLU A 164 7.28 -0.38 -14.68
CA GLU A 164 6.72 -0.93 -13.45
C GLU A 164 5.39 -0.25 -13.15
N ILE A 165 4.34 -1.07 -12.99
CA ILE A 165 3.01 -0.65 -12.55
C ILE A 165 2.83 -1.17 -11.13
N ARG A 166 2.54 -0.27 -10.19
CA ARG A 166 2.31 -0.59 -8.78
C ARG A 166 0.81 -0.59 -8.48
N GLY A 167 0.40 -1.53 -7.65
CA GLY A 167 -0.98 -1.69 -7.25
C GLY A 167 -1.14 -2.50 -5.97
N GLU A 168 -2.40 -2.75 -5.62
CA GLU A 168 -2.77 -3.61 -4.51
C GLU A 168 -3.47 -4.85 -5.05
N VAL A 169 -3.01 -6.03 -4.64
CA VAL A 169 -3.74 -7.28 -4.85
C VAL A 169 -4.66 -7.49 -3.66
N TYR A 170 -5.93 -7.78 -3.92
CA TYR A 170 -6.93 -7.93 -2.89
C TYR A 170 -7.91 -9.06 -3.21
N MET A 171 -8.70 -9.43 -2.21
CA MET A 171 -9.84 -10.31 -2.37
C MET A 171 -11.12 -9.52 -2.15
N THR A 172 -12.08 -9.65 -3.07
CA THR A 172 -13.37 -8.97 -2.92
C THR A 172 -14.12 -9.52 -1.70
N MET A 173 -14.94 -8.69 -1.06
CA MET A 173 -15.79 -9.12 0.06
C MET A 173 -16.72 -10.28 -0.35
N ALA A 174 -17.28 -10.22 -1.56
CA ALA A 174 -18.14 -11.27 -2.09
C ALA A 174 -17.41 -12.61 -2.24
N GLU A 175 -16.17 -12.59 -2.74
CA GLU A 175 -15.35 -13.80 -2.88
C GLU A 175 -14.92 -14.36 -1.53
N PHE A 176 -14.56 -13.48 -0.59
CA PHE A 176 -14.24 -13.89 0.78
C PHE A 176 -15.44 -14.56 1.47
N SER A 177 -16.65 -13.99 1.35
CA SER A 177 -17.87 -14.58 1.86
C SER A 177 -18.18 -15.94 1.22
N ARG A 178 -18.00 -16.08 -0.11
CA ARG A 178 -18.17 -17.35 -0.81
C ARG A 178 -17.24 -18.43 -0.25
N LEU A 179 -15.96 -18.13 -0.09
CA LEU A 179 -14.97 -19.08 0.43
C LEU A 179 -15.26 -19.49 1.88
N ASN A 180 -15.69 -18.56 2.73
CA ASN A 180 -16.07 -18.88 4.10
C ASN A 180 -17.34 -19.74 4.18
N GLN A 181 -18.34 -19.52 3.32
CA GLN A 181 -19.51 -20.38 3.22
C GLN A 181 -19.15 -21.82 2.83
N GLU A 182 -18.20 -21.99 1.89
CA GLU A 182 -17.70 -23.32 1.50
C GLU A 182 -16.99 -24.03 2.67
N ARG A 183 -16.20 -23.30 3.46
CA ARG A 183 -15.51 -23.85 4.64
C ARG A 183 -16.48 -24.20 5.76
N GLU A 184 -17.47 -23.35 6.01
CA GLU A 184 -18.53 -23.63 6.99
C GLU A 184 -19.29 -24.92 6.63
N ALA A 185 -19.68 -25.06 5.36
CA ALA A 185 -20.35 -26.27 4.86
C ALA A 185 -19.48 -27.53 4.98
N ALA A 186 -18.16 -27.38 4.93
CA ALA A 186 -17.19 -28.46 5.12
C ALA A 186 -16.81 -28.72 6.59
N GLY A 187 -17.30 -27.92 7.55
CA GLY A 187 -16.93 -28.01 8.96
C GLY A 187 -15.51 -27.54 9.27
N GLU A 188 -14.92 -26.72 8.40
CA GLU A 188 -13.56 -26.19 8.55
C GLU A 188 -13.57 -24.81 9.25
N ALA A 189 -12.45 -24.46 9.89
CA ALA A 189 -12.28 -23.13 10.48
C ALA A 189 -12.34 -22.03 9.40
N LEU A 190 -13.09 -20.97 9.66
CA LEU A 190 -13.24 -19.83 8.75
C LEU A 190 -11.93 -19.03 8.60
N TYR A 191 -11.78 -18.37 7.46
CA TYR A 191 -10.73 -17.37 7.29
C TYR A 191 -11.06 -16.11 8.09
N ALA A 192 -10.03 -15.51 8.69
CA ALA A 192 -10.18 -14.38 9.61
C ALA A 192 -10.53 -13.06 8.89
N ASN A 193 -9.82 -12.72 7.81
CA ASN A 193 -10.07 -11.51 7.03
C ASN A 193 -9.59 -11.65 5.56
N PRO A 194 -10.14 -10.86 4.63
CA PRO A 194 -9.80 -10.94 3.21
C PRO A 194 -8.35 -10.55 2.89
N ARG A 195 -7.76 -9.58 3.61
CA ARG A 195 -6.37 -9.14 3.41
C ARG A 195 -5.38 -10.29 3.64
N ASN A 196 -5.52 -10.98 4.77
CA ASN A 196 -4.69 -12.12 5.13
C ASN A 196 -4.84 -13.28 4.16
N LEU A 197 -6.08 -13.54 3.74
CA LEU A 197 -6.33 -14.58 2.73
C LEU A 197 -5.70 -14.20 1.38
N ALA A 198 -5.77 -12.94 0.97
CA ALA A 198 -5.09 -12.47 -0.23
C ALA A 198 -3.56 -12.63 -0.11
N ALA A 199 -2.96 -12.21 1.01
CA ALA A 199 -1.53 -12.38 1.28
C ALA A 199 -1.08 -13.83 1.21
N GLY A 200 -1.82 -14.75 1.85
CA GLY A 200 -1.53 -16.18 1.76
C GLY A 200 -1.71 -16.74 0.34
N THR A 201 -2.71 -16.25 -0.40
CA THR A 201 -3.01 -16.70 -1.76
C THR A 201 -1.94 -16.25 -2.77
N VAL A 202 -1.42 -15.02 -2.65
CA VAL A 202 -0.32 -14.51 -3.48
C VAL A 202 0.91 -15.41 -3.39
N LYS A 203 1.11 -16.10 -2.26
CA LYS A 203 2.25 -16.99 -1.97
C LYS A 203 1.86 -18.47 -1.92
N LEU A 204 0.71 -18.83 -2.47
CA LEU A 204 0.24 -20.21 -2.44
C LEU A 204 0.96 -21.05 -3.50
N LEU A 205 1.53 -22.19 -3.10
CA LEU A 205 2.26 -23.07 -4.02
C LEU A 205 1.31 -23.87 -4.92
N ASP A 206 0.12 -24.22 -4.41
CA ASP A 206 -0.92 -24.87 -5.21
C ASP A 206 -1.58 -23.86 -6.15
N LYS A 207 -1.27 -23.97 -7.44
CA LYS A 207 -1.82 -23.08 -8.48
C LYS A 207 -3.32 -23.26 -8.71
N ALA A 208 -3.85 -24.47 -8.51
CA ALA A 208 -5.28 -24.72 -8.69
C ALA A 208 -6.07 -24.03 -7.58
N GLU A 209 -5.57 -24.12 -6.35
CA GLU A 209 -6.13 -23.40 -5.22
C GLU A 209 -5.94 -21.89 -5.35
N ALA A 210 -4.77 -21.41 -5.77
CA ALA A 210 -4.53 -19.98 -5.96
C ALA A 210 -5.50 -19.38 -6.99
N LYS A 211 -5.73 -20.12 -8.09
CA LYS A 211 -6.68 -19.74 -9.14
C LYS A 211 -8.14 -19.76 -8.65
N SER A 212 -8.49 -20.70 -7.76
CA SER A 212 -9.87 -20.83 -7.28
C SER A 212 -10.30 -19.70 -6.35
N ARG A 213 -9.34 -19.03 -5.70
CA ARG A 213 -9.55 -17.91 -4.77
C ARG A 213 -9.71 -16.53 -5.43
N ARG A 214 -9.69 -16.47 -6.77
CA ARG A 214 -10.07 -15.32 -7.63
C ARG A 214 -9.63 -13.95 -7.10
N LEU A 215 -8.32 -13.79 -6.87
CA LEU A 215 -7.76 -12.49 -6.52
C LEU A 215 -8.03 -11.45 -7.62
N SER A 216 -8.14 -10.20 -7.20
CA SER A 216 -8.28 -9.02 -8.05
C SER A 216 -7.15 -8.04 -7.75
N VAL A 217 -6.97 -7.05 -8.62
CA VAL A 217 -5.93 -6.02 -8.48
C VAL A 217 -6.53 -4.64 -8.69
N VAL A 218 -5.92 -3.62 -8.08
CA VAL A 218 -6.17 -2.23 -8.43
C VAL A 218 -4.85 -1.50 -8.58
N CYS A 219 -4.64 -0.85 -9.72
CA CYS A 219 -3.40 -0.15 -10.02
C CYS A 219 -3.50 1.33 -9.63
N TYR A 220 -2.48 1.83 -8.93
CA TYR A 220 -2.47 3.19 -8.38
C TYR A 220 -1.15 3.95 -8.56
N GLY A 221 -0.06 3.25 -8.88
CA GLY A 221 1.28 3.83 -8.82
C GLY A 221 2.12 3.53 -10.06
N LEU A 222 2.94 4.50 -10.42
CA LEU A 222 4.01 4.36 -11.38
C LEU A 222 5.28 4.01 -10.61
N GLY A 223 6.01 2.97 -11.04
CA GLY A 223 7.41 2.73 -10.63
C GLY A 223 8.35 3.16 -11.75
N ALA A 224 9.40 2.37 -11.99
CA ALA A 224 10.34 2.65 -13.07
C ALA A 224 9.67 2.74 -14.45
N SER A 225 10.05 3.72 -15.27
CA SER A 225 9.62 3.85 -16.66
C SER A 225 10.79 4.27 -17.53
N GLU A 226 11.21 3.42 -18.46
CA GLU A 226 12.31 3.71 -19.38
C GLU A 226 11.88 3.55 -20.85
N PRO A 227 11.91 4.63 -21.65
CA PRO A 227 12.10 6.02 -21.23
C PRO A 227 10.95 6.52 -20.33
N ALA A 228 11.16 7.66 -19.66
CA ALA A 228 10.09 8.35 -18.95
C ALA A 228 8.96 8.70 -19.92
N ALA A 229 7.75 8.20 -19.67
CA ALA A 229 6.63 8.27 -20.61
C ALA A 229 5.44 9.08 -20.11
N PHE A 230 5.40 9.45 -18.83
CA PHE A 230 4.27 10.09 -18.19
C PHE A 230 4.67 11.42 -17.58
N LYS A 231 3.80 12.43 -17.69
CA LYS A 231 4.00 13.75 -17.06
C LYS A 231 3.25 13.89 -15.75
N SER A 232 2.18 13.11 -15.58
CA SER A 232 1.32 13.14 -14.40
C SER A 232 0.71 11.77 -14.08
N LEU A 233 0.26 11.59 -12.84
CA LEU A 233 -0.51 10.41 -12.42
C LEU A 233 -1.86 10.34 -13.13
N THR A 234 -2.47 11.47 -13.50
CA THR A 234 -3.66 11.51 -14.34
C THR A 234 -3.42 10.93 -15.74
N ASP A 235 -2.29 11.27 -16.38
CA ASP A 235 -1.92 10.71 -17.69
C ASP A 235 -1.69 9.21 -17.58
N PHE A 236 -0.98 8.80 -16.52
CA PHE A 236 -0.72 7.39 -16.24
C PHE A 236 -2.01 6.60 -15.97
N ASN A 237 -2.92 7.12 -15.15
CA ASN A 237 -4.22 6.49 -14.88
C ASN A 237 -5.06 6.33 -16.15
N ALA A 238 -5.09 7.33 -17.03
CA ALA A 238 -5.75 7.24 -18.32
C ALA A 238 -5.13 6.15 -19.22
N GLN A 239 -3.80 6.01 -19.17
CA GLN A 239 -3.09 4.97 -19.92
C GLN A 239 -3.36 3.57 -19.35
N LEU A 240 -3.43 3.41 -18.02
CA LEU A 240 -3.81 2.15 -17.35
C LEU A 240 -5.18 1.67 -17.84
N LYS A 241 -6.17 2.56 -17.88
CA LYS A 241 -7.52 2.26 -18.41
C LYS A 241 -7.46 1.82 -19.88
N THR A 242 -6.65 2.50 -20.70
CA THR A 242 -6.46 2.15 -22.12
C THR A 242 -5.84 0.78 -22.31
N TRP A 243 -4.95 0.36 -21.40
CA TRP A 243 -4.38 -0.98 -21.39
C TRP A 243 -5.30 -2.05 -20.80
N GLY A 244 -6.43 -1.67 -20.22
CA GLY A 244 -7.42 -2.59 -19.63
C GLY A 244 -7.15 -2.95 -18.18
N PHE A 245 -6.30 -2.20 -17.47
CA PHE A 245 -6.16 -2.39 -16.03
C PHE A 245 -7.37 -1.85 -15.26
N PRO A 246 -7.76 -2.51 -14.16
CA PRO A 246 -8.68 -1.95 -13.19
C PRO A 246 -8.02 -0.79 -12.43
N THR A 247 -8.67 0.37 -12.47
CA THR A 247 -8.31 1.55 -11.67
C THR A 247 -9.49 1.92 -10.80
N SER A 248 -9.26 2.56 -9.66
CA SER A 248 -10.35 3.05 -8.82
C SER A 248 -11.20 4.11 -9.53
N ASP A 249 -12.52 3.96 -9.49
CA ASP A 249 -13.48 4.98 -9.95
C ASP A 249 -13.51 6.22 -9.03
N LEU A 250 -12.94 6.12 -7.83
CA LEU A 250 -12.82 7.22 -6.88
C LEU A 250 -11.49 7.98 -7.01
N PHE A 251 -10.70 7.70 -8.04
CA PHE A 251 -9.51 8.50 -8.39
C PHE A 251 -9.93 9.92 -8.79
N THR A 252 -9.49 10.92 -8.04
CA THR A 252 -9.87 12.33 -8.27
C THR A 252 -8.62 13.21 -8.29
N ALA A 253 -8.48 14.05 -9.33
CA ALA A 253 -7.45 15.09 -9.39
C ALA A 253 -8.05 16.46 -9.03
N VAL A 254 -7.42 17.19 -8.12
CA VAL A 254 -7.92 18.46 -7.57
C VAL A 254 -6.80 19.46 -7.32
N GLU A 255 -7.10 20.75 -7.44
CA GLU A 255 -6.12 21.82 -7.21
C GLU A 255 -6.19 22.34 -5.78
N GLY A 256 -5.04 22.41 -5.11
CA GLY A 256 -4.88 23.01 -3.80
C GLY A 256 -5.45 22.22 -2.63
N LYS A 257 -4.96 22.57 -1.43
CA LYS A 257 -5.29 21.94 -0.14
C LYS A 257 -6.80 21.78 0.10
N ALA A 258 -7.56 22.86 -0.07
CA ALA A 258 -8.98 22.89 0.27
C ALA A 258 -9.82 21.89 -0.56
N ASN A 259 -9.46 21.69 -1.84
CA ASN A 259 -10.15 20.73 -2.68
C ASN A 259 -9.64 19.30 -2.44
N ALA A 260 -8.36 19.12 -2.10
CA ALA A 260 -7.85 17.83 -1.63
C ALA A 260 -8.58 17.37 -0.37
N TRP A 261 -8.78 18.24 0.61
CA TRP A 261 -9.54 17.93 1.82
C TRP A 261 -10.98 17.50 1.52
N LYS A 262 -11.71 18.27 0.70
CA LYS A 262 -13.07 17.91 0.26
C LYS A 262 -13.13 16.55 -0.44
N ALA A 263 -12.10 16.21 -1.22
CA ALA A 263 -12.02 14.91 -1.88
C ALA A 263 -11.79 13.76 -0.89
N ILE A 264 -11.00 13.98 0.17
CA ILE A 264 -10.81 13.03 1.28
C ILE A 264 -12.14 12.78 2.00
N GLU A 265 -12.86 13.85 2.37
CA GLU A 265 -14.18 13.74 3.05
C GLU A 265 -15.20 12.99 2.19
N LYS A 266 -15.26 13.30 0.89
CA LYS A 266 -16.15 12.61 -0.04
C LYS A 266 -15.79 11.12 -0.15
N LEU A 267 -14.49 10.82 -0.20
CA LEU A 267 -13.98 9.45 -0.32
C LEU A 267 -14.32 8.61 0.91
N ASP A 268 -14.28 9.17 2.13
CA ASP A 268 -14.67 8.41 3.33
C ASP A 268 -16.09 7.85 3.23
N THR A 269 -17.02 8.61 2.65
CA THR A 269 -18.39 8.11 2.43
C THR A 269 -18.45 7.07 1.30
N ALA A 270 -17.87 7.39 0.14
CA ALA A 270 -17.99 6.60 -1.07
C ALA A 270 -17.24 5.25 -1.00
N ARG A 271 -16.20 5.14 -0.17
CA ARG A 271 -15.39 3.92 -0.05
C ARG A 271 -16.17 2.69 0.41
N ARG A 272 -17.32 2.88 1.09
CA ARG A 272 -18.17 1.79 1.59
C ARG A 272 -18.84 0.97 0.47
N GLU A 273 -18.94 1.54 -0.72
CA GLU A 273 -19.49 0.87 -1.90
C GLU A 273 -18.41 0.10 -2.71
N LEU A 274 -17.13 0.21 -2.32
CA LEU A 274 -16.06 -0.50 -3.01
C LEU A 274 -16.11 -2.01 -2.70
N PRO A 275 -15.75 -2.87 -3.64
CA PRO A 275 -15.79 -4.33 -3.43
C PRO A 275 -14.67 -4.84 -2.52
N TYR A 276 -13.83 -3.94 -1.98
CA TYR A 276 -12.66 -4.23 -1.18
C TYR A 276 -12.53 -3.29 0.02
N PRO A 277 -11.89 -3.76 1.11
CA PRO A 277 -11.65 -2.92 2.28
C PRO A 277 -10.70 -1.77 1.94
N THR A 278 -10.94 -0.65 2.61
CA THR A 278 -10.11 0.56 2.53
C THR A 278 -9.95 1.14 3.92
N ASP A 279 -8.75 1.61 4.25
CA ASP A 279 -8.41 2.14 5.58
C ASP A 279 -8.11 3.64 5.56
N GLY A 280 -8.35 4.32 4.44
CA GLY A 280 -8.00 5.72 4.29
C GLY A 280 -8.09 6.26 2.86
N ALA A 281 -7.50 7.43 2.68
CA ALA A 281 -7.21 8.06 1.41
C ALA A 281 -5.68 8.15 1.20
N VAL A 282 -5.23 8.04 -0.03
CA VAL A 282 -3.87 8.39 -0.42
C VAL A 282 -3.91 9.70 -1.18
N VAL A 283 -3.12 10.69 -0.75
CA VAL A 283 -2.99 11.99 -1.39
C VAL A 283 -1.59 12.12 -1.99
N LYS A 284 -1.50 12.38 -3.29
CA LYS A 284 -0.23 12.43 -4.05
C LYS A 284 -0.17 13.70 -4.87
N ILE A 285 1.01 14.31 -5.02
CA ILE A 285 1.22 15.32 -6.07
C ILE A 285 0.97 14.68 -7.45
N ASN A 286 0.18 15.32 -8.31
CA ASN A 286 -0.18 14.74 -9.61
C ASN A 286 0.99 14.75 -10.60
N ARG A 287 1.78 15.82 -10.63
CA ARG A 287 2.90 16.04 -11.56
C ARG A 287 4.13 15.21 -11.18
N ILE A 288 4.64 14.38 -12.09
CA ILE A 288 5.77 13.45 -11.80
C ILE A 288 7.08 14.20 -11.55
N ASP A 289 7.39 15.24 -12.32
CA ASP A 289 8.59 16.06 -12.09
C ASP A 289 8.57 16.79 -10.73
N LEU A 290 7.38 17.12 -10.22
CA LEU A 290 7.24 17.69 -8.87
C LEU A 290 7.43 16.63 -7.78
N GLN A 291 7.07 15.38 -8.03
CA GLN A 291 7.37 14.26 -7.13
C GLN A 291 8.88 14.05 -7.01
N GLU A 292 9.59 14.01 -8.16
CA GLU A 292 11.05 13.90 -8.21
C GLU A 292 11.73 15.06 -7.45
N ARG A 293 11.27 16.30 -7.66
CA ARG A 293 11.79 17.48 -6.96
C ARG A 293 11.51 17.48 -5.47
N ALA A 294 10.35 17.00 -5.04
CA ALA A 294 10.01 16.90 -3.62
C ALA A 294 10.89 15.86 -2.91
N GLY A 295 11.25 14.79 -3.63
CA GLY A 295 12.12 13.72 -3.15
C GLY A 295 11.47 12.86 -2.09
N ALA A 296 12.29 12.18 -1.29
CA ALA A 296 11.87 11.27 -0.23
C ALA A 296 12.88 11.25 0.92
N THR A 297 12.43 10.76 2.07
CA THR A 297 13.31 10.23 3.12
C THR A 297 13.74 8.81 2.76
N SER A 298 14.48 8.13 3.64
CA SER A 298 14.79 6.71 3.49
C SER A 298 13.55 5.79 3.56
N LYS A 299 12.41 6.28 4.10
CA LYS A 299 11.20 5.48 4.33
C LYS A 299 9.95 5.98 3.59
N PHE A 300 9.82 7.29 3.41
CA PHE A 300 8.58 7.94 2.97
C PHE A 300 8.84 9.00 1.88
N PRO A 301 8.01 9.06 0.83
CA PRO A 301 8.03 10.15 -0.14
C PRO A 301 7.57 11.46 0.51
N HIS A 302 8.16 12.59 0.10
CA HIS A 302 7.70 13.90 0.56
C HIS A 302 6.45 14.39 -0.18
N TRP A 303 6.12 13.79 -1.32
CA TRP A 303 5.04 14.19 -2.22
C TRP A 303 3.75 13.39 -2.05
N ALA A 304 3.71 12.45 -1.11
CA ALA A 304 2.53 11.63 -0.85
C ALA A 304 2.34 11.32 0.63
N VAL A 305 1.07 11.20 1.03
CA VAL A 305 0.67 10.91 2.40
C VAL A 305 -0.57 10.01 2.43
N ALA A 306 -0.70 9.18 3.45
CA ALA A 306 -1.88 8.38 3.75
C ALA A 306 -2.72 9.09 4.82
N PHE A 307 -3.92 9.54 4.46
CA PHE A 307 -4.90 10.01 5.44
C PHE A 307 -5.70 8.80 5.96
N LYS A 308 -5.57 8.46 7.24
CA LYS A 308 -6.26 7.33 7.85
C LYS A 308 -7.65 7.74 8.30
N PHE A 309 -8.67 6.97 7.92
CA PHE A 309 -10.02 7.24 8.40
C PHE A 309 -10.21 6.70 9.82
N PRO A 310 -11.02 7.38 10.65
CA PRO A 310 -11.41 6.83 11.93
C PRO A 310 -12.18 5.51 11.71
N PRO A 311 -12.14 4.58 12.66
CA PRO A 311 -12.96 3.37 12.60
C PRO A 311 -14.43 3.74 12.40
N ASP A 312 -15.14 2.96 11.59
CA ASP A 312 -16.59 3.14 11.42
C ASP A 312 -17.26 3.04 12.81
N GLN A 313 -18.01 4.06 13.20
CA GLN A 313 -18.81 4.00 14.43
C GLN A 313 -19.94 2.99 14.21
N ALA A 314 -20.00 1.99 15.09
CA ALA A 314 -21.02 0.94 15.09
C ALA A 314 -22.42 1.46 15.44
#